data_AF-A0A2N6AL30-F1
#
_entry.id   AF-A0A2N6AL30-F1
#
_cell.length_a   1.000
_cell.length_b   1.000
_cell.length_c   1.000
_cell.angle_alpha   90.00
_cell.angle_beta   90.00
_cell.angle_gamma   90.00
#
_symmetry.space_group_name_H-M   'P 1'
#
loop_
_entity.id
_entity.type
_entity.pdbx_description
1 polymer ?
#
loop_
_entity_poly.entity_id
_entity_poly.type
_entity_poly.pdbx_seq_one_letter_code
_entity_poly.pdbx_strand_id
1 'polypeptide(L)'
;MKIHTTLKHKPVIISENYENVDGRKAYDSDAKGLSLGLAQWNERGKVDISAKVWRHTGEKWSRQSEEMPLHRALDLAILICRSKLHFREAYRYDKLYDE
;
A
#
# COMPACT_ATOMS: atom_id res chain seq x y z
N MET A 1 -9.60 14.79 -1.23
CA MET A 1 -8.86 15.48 -2.31
C MET A 1 -8.98 14.66 -3.58
N LYS A 2 -9.25 15.26 -4.75
CA LYS A 2 -9.32 14.51 -6.01
C LYS A 2 -7.93 14.07 -6.46
N ILE A 3 -7.76 12.78 -6.69
CA ILE A 3 -6.50 12.23 -7.23
C ILE A 3 -6.51 12.47 -8.75
N HIS A 4 -5.46 13.10 -9.28
CA HIS A 4 -5.37 13.34 -10.72
C HIS A 4 -5.17 12.04 -11.49
N THR A 5 -6.18 11.68 -12.29
CA THR A 5 -6.23 10.45 -13.09
C THR A 5 -5.45 10.53 -14.41
N THR A 6 -4.79 11.66 -14.69
CA THR A 6 -3.97 11.88 -15.90
C THR A 6 -2.56 11.31 -15.83
N LEU A 7 -2.26 10.53 -14.78
CA LEU A 7 -0.95 9.89 -14.59
C LEU A 7 -0.85 8.57 -15.37
N LYS A 8 0.37 8.06 -15.55
CA LYS A 8 0.63 6.81 -16.29
C LYS A 8 -0.05 5.59 -15.62
N HIS A 9 -0.16 5.59 -14.30
CA HIS A 9 -1.02 4.66 -13.59
C HIS A 9 -2.47 5.02 -13.89
N LYS A 10 -3.24 4.09 -14.47
CA LYS A 10 -4.66 4.31 -14.79
C LYS A 10 -5.50 3.67 -13.67
N PRO A 11 -5.91 4.44 -12.65
CA PRO A 11 -6.69 3.89 -11.55
C PRO A 11 -8.06 3.44 -12.06
N VAL A 12 -8.49 2.26 -11.62
CA VAL A 12 -9.83 1.70 -11.91
C VAL A 12 -10.71 1.80 -10.67
N ILE A 13 -10.14 1.50 -9.50
CA ILE A 13 -10.79 1.65 -8.19
C ILE A 13 -9.95 2.61 -7.36
N ILE A 14 -10.61 3.58 -6.72
CA ILE A 14 -9.95 4.61 -5.92
C ILE A 14 -10.66 4.71 -4.57
N SER A 15 -9.88 4.66 -3.49
CA SER A 15 -10.28 5.15 -2.18
C SER A 15 -9.71 6.54 -2.00
N GLU A 16 -10.55 7.55 -2.26
CA GLU A 16 -10.20 8.94 -1.97
C GLU A 16 -10.32 9.21 -0.47
N ASN A 17 -9.64 10.26 0.00
CA ASN A 17 -9.66 10.69 1.40
C ASN A 17 -9.18 9.59 2.37
N TYR A 18 -8.24 8.75 1.92
CA TYR A 18 -7.72 7.65 2.74
C TYR A 18 -7.07 8.16 4.03
N GLU A 19 -6.59 9.41 4.03
CA GLU A 19 -6.04 10.06 5.23
C GLU A 19 -7.02 10.04 6.41
N ASN A 20 -8.33 9.99 6.18
CA ASN A 20 -9.33 9.96 7.25
C ASN A 20 -9.47 8.57 7.90
N VAL A 21 -8.92 7.53 7.28
CA VAL A 21 -9.08 6.12 7.69
C VAL A 21 -7.74 5.37 7.77
N ASP A 22 -6.61 6.08 7.72
CA ASP A 22 -5.26 5.51 7.77
C ASP A 22 -4.85 5.06 9.19
N GLY A 23 -5.65 4.17 9.77
CA GLY A 23 -5.39 3.54 11.08
C GLY A 23 -5.01 4.56 12.17
N ARG A 24 -3.84 4.36 12.79
CA ARG A 24 -3.33 5.23 13.87
C ARG A 24 -2.96 6.65 13.40
N LYS A 25 -2.81 6.86 12.09
CA LYS A 25 -2.47 8.15 11.48
C LYS A 25 -3.67 8.85 10.85
N ALA A 26 -4.89 8.38 11.13
CA ALA A 26 -6.09 9.03 10.63
C ALA A 26 -6.07 10.55 10.93
N TYR A 27 -6.44 11.35 9.94
CA TYR A 27 -6.46 12.82 9.91
C TYR A 27 -5.08 13.51 9.90
N ASP A 28 -3.98 12.79 10.14
CA ASP A 28 -2.59 13.28 10.08
C ASP A 28 -1.70 12.37 9.23
N SER A 29 -2.27 11.84 8.14
CA SER A 29 -1.55 11.00 7.19
C SER A 29 -1.13 11.79 5.97
N ASP A 30 0.09 11.53 5.50
CA ASP A 30 0.56 11.98 4.21
C ASP A 30 0.05 11.10 3.06
N ALA A 31 -0.46 9.90 3.35
CA ALA A 31 -1.19 9.06 2.40
C ALA A 31 -2.62 9.59 2.21
N LYS A 32 -2.89 10.21 1.06
CA LYS A 32 -4.19 10.85 0.74
C LYS A 32 -5.16 9.94 -0.02
N GLY A 33 -4.67 8.83 -0.55
CA GLY A 33 -5.52 7.92 -1.31
C GLY A 33 -4.85 6.61 -1.62
N LEU A 34 -5.69 5.63 -1.93
CA LEU A 34 -5.27 4.33 -2.44
C LEU A 34 -5.94 4.09 -3.79
N SER A 35 -5.25 3.45 -4.72
CA SER A 35 -5.89 2.99 -5.94
C SER A 35 -5.42 1.60 -6.35
N LEU A 36 -6.31 0.90 -7.04
CA LEU A 36 -6.00 -0.29 -7.82
C LEU A 36 -6.20 0.07 -9.29
N GLY A 37 -5.22 -0.21 -10.11
CA GLY A 37 -5.25 0.25 -11.49
C GLY A 37 -4.21 -0.42 -12.37
N LEU A 38 -4.19 -0.03 -13.63
CA LEU A 38 -3.18 -0.51 -14.57
C LEU A 38 -1.82 0.02 -14.15
N ALA A 39 -0.87 -0.90 -14.04
CA ALA A 39 0.48 -0.59 -13.63
C ALA A 39 1.12 0.44 -14.56
N GLN A 40 1.88 1.36 -13.97
CA GLN A 40 2.62 2.37 -14.73
C GLN A 40 3.67 1.76 -15.68
N TRP A 41 4.11 0.52 -15.40
CA TRP A 41 5.15 -0.21 -16.13
C TRP A 41 4.57 -1.50 -16.71
N ASN A 42 3.82 -1.38 -17.80
CA ASN A 42 3.34 -2.54 -18.55
C ASN A 42 4.26 -2.80 -19.75
N GLU A 43 4.68 -4.06 -19.92
CA GLU A 43 5.25 -4.52 -21.18
C GLU A 43 4.20 -4.43 -22.30
N ARG A 44 4.65 -4.18 -23.53
CA ARG A 44 3.72 -4.16 -24.68
C ARG A 44 3.01 -5.51 -24.79
N GLY A 45 1.69 -5.49 -24.65
CA GLY A 45 0.84 -6.68 -24.75
C GLY A 45 0.47 -7.32 -23.41
N LYS A 46 1.01 -6.83 -22.28
CA LYS A 46 0.66 -7.32 -20.94
C LYS A 46 -0.02 -6.22 -20.13
N VAL A 47 -1.13 -6.58 -19.50
CA VAL A 47 -1.92 -5.66 -18.67
C VAL A 47 -1.80 -6.14 -17.24
N ASP A 48 -0.84 -5.60 -16.49
CA ASP A 48 -0.67 -5.90 -15.08
C ASP A 48 -1.42 -4.88 -14.22
N ILE A 49 -1.99 -5.36 -13.11
CA ILE A 49 -2.69 -4.53 -12.11
C ILE A 49 -1.75 -4.27 -10.94
N SER A 50 -1.67 -3.02 -10.51
CA SER A 50 -0.90 -2.58 -9.36
C SER A 50 -1.79 -1.93 -8.29
N ALA A 51 -1.38 -2.09 -7.04
CA ALA A 51 -1.84 -1.29 -5.93
C ALA A 51 -0.91 -0.09 -5.78
N LYS A 52 -1.47 1.10 -5.56
CA LYS A 52 -0.72 2.34 -5.42
C LYS A 52 -1.19 3.15 -4.22
N VAL A 53 -0.22 3.66 -3.44
CA VAL A 53 -0.44 4.61 -2.36
C VAL A 53 -0.11 6.01 -2.86
N TRP A 54 -1.07 6.92 -2.74
CA TRP A 54 -0.93 8.31 -3.17
C TRP A 54 -0.54 9.18 -1.99
N ARG A 55 0.66 9.75 -2.01
CA ARG A 55 1.16 10.59 -0.91
C ARG A 55 1.26 12.06 -1.32
N HIS A 56 0.80 12.96 -0.46
CA HIS A 56 0.83 14.40 -0.71
C HIS A 56 1.15 15.17 0.57
N THR A 57 2.18 16.03 0.50
CA THR A 57 2.69 16.79 1.66
C THR A 57 2.06 18.17 1.80
N GLY A 58 0.87 18.38 1.23
CA GLY A 58 0.19 19.68 1.18
C GLY A 58 0.67 20.60 0.06
N GLU A 59 1.96 20.56 -0.28
CA GLU A 59 2.55 21.37 -1.36
C GLU A 59 2.66 20.63 -2.70
N LYS A 60 2.98 19.33 -2.67
CA LYS A 60 3.21 18.53 -3.87
C LYS A 60 2.95 17.04 -3.65
N TRP A 61 2.69 16.33 -4.75
CA TRP A 61 2.66 14.87 -4.79
C TRP A 61 4.07 14.30 -4.58
N SER A 62 4.19 13.33 -3.67
CA SER A 62 5.47 12.74 -3.32
C SER A 62 5.93 11.73 -4.37
N ARG A 63 7.20 11.81 -4.75
CA ARG A 63 7.88 10.77 -5.55
C ARG A 63 8.05 9.46 -4.78
N GLN A 64 7.86 9.47 -3.47
CA GLN A 64 7.83 8.28 -2.61
C GLN A 64 6.45 7.61 -2.61
N SER A 65 5.57 7.95 -3.56
CA SER A 65 4.31 7.23 -3.76
C SER A 65 4.61 5.80 -4.22
N GLU A 66 4.30 4.83 -3.37
CA GLU A 66 4.62 3.43 -3.57
C GLU A 66 3.63 2.78 -4.55
N GLU A 67 4.13 1.91 -5.43
CA GLU A 67 3.33 1.11 -6.36
C GLU A 67 3.89 -0.30 -6.44
N MET A 68 3.04 -1.31 -6.31
CA MET A 68 3.46 -2.70 -6.36
C MET A 68 2.41 -3.59 -7.05
N PRO A 69 2.82 -4.73 -7.65
CA PRO A 69 1.88 -5.71 -8.18
C PRO A 69 0.91 -6.23 -7.11
N LEU A 70 -0.34 -6.49 -7.50
CA LEU A 70 -1.40 -6.89 -6.57
C LEU A 70 -1.04 -8.15 -5.76
N HIS A 71 -0.48 -9.17 -6.41
CA HIS A 71 -0.10 -10.42 -5.75
C HIS A 71 0.96 -10.19 -4.67
N ARG A 72 1.96 -9.32 -4.92
CA ARG A 72 3.00 -9.02 -3.91
C ARG A 72 2.43 -8.29 -2.69
N ALA A 73 1.43 -7.43 -2.90
CA ALA A 73 0.74 -6.79 -1.78
C ALA A 73 0.01 -7.83 -0.90
N LEU A 74 -0.63 -8.83 -1.53
CA LEU A 74 -1.28 -9.93 -0.83
C LEU A 74 -0.27 -10.85 -0.14
N ASP A 75 0.80 -11.23 -0.83
CA ASP A 75 1.87 -12.08 -0.28
C ASP A 75 2.49 -11.42 0.96
N LEU A 76 2.76 -10.11 0.91
CA LEU A 76 3.27 -9.35 2.05
C LEU A 76 2.27 -9.31 3.21
N ALA A 77 0.98 -9.10 2.93
CA ALA A 77 -0.06 -9.14 3.96
C ALA A 77 -0.16 -10.53 4.62
N ILE A 78 -0.08 -11.60 3.82
CA ILE A 78 -0.07 -12.98 4.32
C ILE A 78 1.16 -13.21 5.19
N LEU A 79 2.34 -12.78 4.75
CA LEU A 79 3.59 -12.91 5.51
C LEU A 79 3.47 -12.19 6.87
N ILE A 80 3.00 -10.94 6.88
CA ILE A 80 2.78 -10.18 8.12
C ILE A 80 1.84 -10.94 9.07
N CYS A 81 0.70 -11.43 8.56
CA CYS A 81 -0.25 -12.20 9.36
C CYS A 81 0.36 -13.48 9.93
N ARG A 82 1.12 -14.21 9.12
CA ARG A 82 1.80 -15.46 9.53
C ARG A 82 2.89 -15.20 10.56
N SER A 83 3.70 -14.15 10.39
CA SER A 83 4.71 -13.74 11.36
C SER A 83 4.07 -13.34 12.69
N LYS A 84 2.97 -12.57 12.68
CA LYS A 84 2.24 -12.23 13.91
C LYS A 84 1.70 -13.47 14.62
N LEU A 85 1.23 -14.47 13.88
CA LEU A 85 0.78 -15.74 14.45
C LEU A 85 1.94 -16.53 15.06
N HIS A 86 3.08 -16.63 14.34
CA HIS A 86 4.27 -17.33 14.80
C HIS A 86 4.81 -16.72 16.11
N PHE A 87 4.95 -15.39 16.16
CA PHE A 87 5.46 -14.69 17.34
C PHE A 87 4.41 -14.45 18.43
N ARG A 88 3.17 -14.95 18.30
CA ARG A 88 2.15 -14.76 19.34
C ARG A 88 2.56 -15.39 20.68
N GLU A 89 3.23 -16.54 20.61
CA GLU A 89 3.74 -17.26 21.78
C GLU A 89 5.23 -17.01 22.02
N ALA A 90 5.82 -16.03 21.32
CA ALA A 90 7.24 -15.68 21.43
C ALA A 90 7.68 -15.38 22.85
N TYR A 91 6.80 -14.80 23.66
CA TYR A 91 7.04 -14.48 25.06
C TYR A 91 7.44 -15.69 25.93
N ARG A 92 7.23 -16.92 25.44
CA ARG A 92 7.61 -18.17 26.11
C ARG A 92 9.08 -18.54 25.91
N TYR A 93 9.77 -17.91 24.97
CA TYR A 93 11.18 -18.15 24.66
C TYR A 93 12.04 -17.02 25.22
N ASP A 94 13.20 -17.35 25.79
CA ASP A 94 14.11 -16.37 26.42
C ASP A 94 14.52 -15.23 25.47
N LYS A 95 14.67 -15.54 24.18
CA LYS A 95 15.04 -14.58 23.12
C LYS A 95 13.85 -13.99 22.36
N LEU A 96 12.62 -14.34 22.74
CA LEU A 96 11.38 -13.99 22.03
C LEU A 96 11.25 -14.59 20.61
N TYR A 97 11.94 -15.69 20.35
CA TYR A 97 11.76 -16.52 19.15
C TYR A 97 12.25 -17.94 19.44
N ASP A 98 11.78 -18.90 18.65
CA ASP A 98 12.25 -20.30 18.66
C ASP A 98 13.58 -20.36 17.88
N GLU A 99 14.65 -20.79 18.55
CA GLU A 99 16.02 -20.84 17.98
C GLU A 99 16.22 -22.05 17.07
#